data_AF-A0A7G4A4N8-F1
#
_entry.id   AF-A0A7G4A4N8-F1
#
_cell.length_a   1.000
_cell.length_b   1.000
_cell.length_c   1.000
_cell.angle_alpha   90.00
_cell.angle_beta   90.00
_cell.angle_gamma   90.00
#
_symmetry.space_group_name_H-M   'P 1'
#
loop_
_entity.id
_entity.type
_entity.pdbx_description
1 polymer ?
#
loop_
_entity_poly.entity_id
_entity_poly.type
_entity_poly.pdbx_seq_one_letter_code
_entity_poly.pdbx_strand_id
1 'polypeptide(L)'
;MPSRIQPEHIIGPNNAGKMILRGCFMNISKDWIEQTSNQVGGLLTRYLKDRHEEATEITLGYGENVPEGREERPHKLDIEFMANVVNQLRRKEKSGTDLQQARPEDIEEQVADQVVILRLAIEDYEAKCAQEGIDPMFTGVPGVIIANVLSREVATHAQSMRWAVRDAPPVLDLFEGLQIHDAPNPPS
;
A
#
# COMPACT_ATOMS: atom_id res chain seq x y z
N MET A 1 11.11 -7.04 13.54
CA MET A 1 10.76 -5.82 14.31
C MET A 1 9.24 -5.65 14.31
N PRO A 2 8.63 -5.07 15.35
CA PRO A 2 7.18 -4.95 15.41
C PRO A 2 6.70 -3.86 14.44
N SER A 3 5.47 -4.02 13.96
CA SER A 3 4.90 -3.23 12.86
C SER A 3 4.48 -1.83 13.34
N ARG A 4 5.20 -0.77 12.93
CA ARG A 4 4.85 0.66 13.08
C ARG A 4 3.73 1.18 12.17
N ILE A 5 2.65 1.71 12.72
CA ILE A 5 1.48 2.19 11.96
C ILE A 5 1.71 3.63 11.50
N GLN A 6 1.67 3.86 10.19
CA GLN A 6 1.77 5.21 9.62
C GLN A 6 0.49 6.02 9.92
N PRO A 7 0.59 7.24 10.48
CA PRO A 7 -0.55 8.13 10.67
C PRO A 7 -1.21 8.54 9.34
N GLU A 8 -2.52 8.81 9.37
CA GLU A 8 -3.32 9.07 8.17
C GLU A 8 -2.86 10.30 7.37
N HIS A 9 -2.45 11.38 8.04
CA HIS A 9 -2.06 12.65 7.41
C HIS A 9 -0.56 12.77 7.12
N ILE A 10 0.23 11.74 7.46
CA ILE A 10 1.69 11.76 7.35
C ILE A 10 2.15 10.78 6.27
N ILE A 11 3.30 11.06 5.67
CA ILE A 11 4.04 10.15 4.80
C ILE A 11 5.51 10.03 5.21
N GLY A 12 5.91 8.82 5.58
CA GLY A 12 7.32 8.53 5.89
C GLY A 12 8.15 8.26 4.63
N PRO A 13 9.48 8.10 4.78
CA PRO A 13 10.35 7.76 3.66
C PRO A 13 9.94 6.46 2.97
N ASN A 14 10.21 6.36 1.67
CA ASN A 14 9.98 5.17 0.84
C ASN A 14 8.51 4.70 0.75
N ASN A 15 7.54 5.54 1.12
CA ASN A 15 6.12 5.15 1.20
C ASN A 15 5.25 5.58 0.04
N ALA A 16 5.56 6.68 -0.65
CA ALA A 16 4.66 7.22 -1.67
C ALA A 16 4.37 6.18 -2.75
N GLY A 17 5.43 5.55 -3.29
CA GLY A 17 5.30 4.49 -4.27
C GLY A 17 4.43 3.32 -3.80
N LYS A 18 4.67 2.84 -2.59
CA LYS A 18 3.94 1.72 -1.98
C LYS A 18 2.47 2.06 -1.71
N MET A 19 2.19 3.25 -1.21
CA MET A 19 0.82 3.70 -0.93
C MET A 19 -0.01 3.83 -2.21
N ILE A 20 0.59 4.41 -3.26
CA ILE A 20 -0.08 4.56 -4.55
C ILE A 20 -0.38 3.20 -5.16
N LEU A 21 0.63 2.33 -5.27
CA LEU A 21 0.43 0.98 -5.81
C LEU A 21 -0.54 0.16 -4.95
N ARG A 22 -0.49 0.23 -3.62
CA ARG A 22 -1.51 -0.42 -2.79
C ARG A 22 -2.92 0.09 -3.11
N GLY A 23 -3.09 1.41 -3.20
CA GLY A 23 -4.39 2.02 -3.45
C GLY A 23 -4.99 1.57 -4.78
N CYS A 24 -4.18 1.46 -5.83
CA CYS A 24 -4.65 1.01 -7.15
C CYS A 24 -5.21 -0.42 -7.15
N PHE A 25 -4.76 -1.27 -6.21
CA PHE A 25 -5.12 -2.69 -6.13
C PHE A 25 -6.01 -3.02 -4.91
N MET A 26 -6.46 -2.03 -4.14
CA MET A 26 -7.08 -2.24 -2.82
C MET A 26 -8.41 -3.01 -2.81
N ASN A 27 -9.08 -3.12 -3.96
CA ASN A 27 -10.36 -3.81 -4.09
C ASN A 27 -10.25 -5.10 -4.91
N ILE A 28 -9.04 -5.52 -5.27
CA ILE A 28 -8.83 -6.74 -6.04
C ILE A 28 -8.90 -7.95 -5.11
N SER A 29 -9.47 -9.03 -5.62
CA SER A 29 -9.53 -10.34 -4.97
C SER A 29 -8.14 -10.81 -4.55
N LYS A 30 -8.04 -11.24 -3.29
CA LYS A 30 -6.83 -11.87 -2.77
C LYS A 30 -6.44 -13.11 -3.57
N ASP A 31 -7.42 -13.98 -3.86
CA ASP A 31 -7.19 -15.20 -4.62
C ASP A 31 -6.70 -14.89 -6.03
N TRP A 32 -7.23 -13.85 -6.66
CA TRP A 32 -6.73 -13.42 -7.96
C TRP A 32 -5.29 -12.89 -7.88
N ILE A 33 -4.95 -12.10 -6.86
CA ILE A 33 -3.57 -11.59 -6.66
C ILE A 33 -2.58 -12.74 -6.42
N GLU A 34 -2.94 -13.68 -5.55
CA GLU A 34 -2.03 -14.73 -5.10
C GLU A 34 -1.95 -15.91 -6.06
N GLN A 35 -3.05 -16.26 -6.72
CA GLN A 35 -3.17 -17.50 -7.51
C GLN A 35 -3.20 -17.22 -9.01
N THR A 36 -4.08 -16.34 -9.47
CA THR A 36 -4.29 -16.08 -10.91
C THR A 36 -3.21 -15.16 -11.51
N SER A 37 -2.84 -14.11 -10.79
CA SER A 37 -1.89 -13.09 -11.24
C SER A 37 -0.55 -13.17 -10.54
N ASN A 38 -0.17 -14.36 -10.06
CA ASN A 38 1.01 -14.64 -9.22
C ASN A 38 2.29 -13.83 -9.59
N GLN A 39 2.54 -13.58 -10.88
CA GLN A 39 3.64 -12.70 -11.31
C GLN A 39 3.45 -11.23 -10.89
N VAL A 40 2.31 -10.62 -11.21
CA VAL A 40 1.94 -9.26 -10.79
C VAL A 40 1.80 -9.21 -9.27
N GLY A 41 1.02 -10.12 -8.69
CA GLY A 41 0.79 -10.18 -7.25
C GLY A 41 2.07 -10.42 -6.44
N GLY A 42 2.97 -11.26 -6.92
CA GLY A 42 4.27 -11.52 -6.31
C GLY A 42 5.24 -10.35 -6.41
N LEU A 43 5.22 -9.57 -7.49
CA LEU A 43 5.97 -8.32 -7.60
C LEU A 43 5.44 -7.27 -6.62
N LEU A 44 4.13 -7.06 -6.62
CA LEU A 44 3.45 -6.10 -5.76
C LEU A 44 3.67 -6.45 -4.28
N THR A 45 3.38 -7.68 -3.88
CA THR A 45 3.51 -8.15 -2.49
C THR A 45 4.95 -8.02 -1.99
N ARG A 46 5.95 -8.41 -2.79
CA ARG A 46 7.36 -8.25 -2.41
C ARG A 46 7.74 -6.78 -2.28
N TYR A 47 7.25 -5.92 -3.17
CA TYR A 47 7.53 -4.49 -3.07
C TYR A 47 6.91 -3.86 -1.82
N LEU A 48 5.66 -4.19 -1.48
CA LEU A 48 4.98 -3.63 -0.32
C LEU A 48 5.52 -4.13 1.03
N LYS A 49 6.10 -5.34 1.05
CA LYS A 49 6.81 -5.93 2.20
C LYS A 49 8.16 -5.30 2.47
N ASP A 50 8.86 -4.84 1.43
CA ASP A 50 10.25 -4.41 1.50
C ASP A 50 10.34 -2.95 1.95
N ARG A 51 10.41 -2.75 3.27
CA ARG A 51 10.52 -1.43 3.90
C ARG A 51 11.85 -1.20 4.63
N HIS A 52 12.90 -1.93 4.23
CA HIS A 52 14.24 -1.82 4.84
C HIS A 52 14.21 -1.91 6.38
N GLU A 53 13.39 -2.80 6.94
CA GLU A 53 13.27 -3.07 8.39
C GLU A 53 12.75 -1.91 9.27
N GLU A 54 12.43 -0.74 8.70
CA GLU A 54 12.18 0.48 9.47
C GLU A 54 10.69 0.82 9.65
N ALA A 55 9.77 0.11 8.97
CA ALA A 55 8.33 0.32 9.15
C ALA A 55 7.45 -0.87 8.70
N THR A 56 6.18 -0.88 9.12
CA THR A 56 5.21 -1.97 8.88
C THR A 56 5.06 -2.28 7.41
N GLU A 57 5.02 -3.58 7.10
CA GLU A 57 4.51 -4.09 5.84
C GLU A 57 3.21 -3.38 5.45
N ILE A 58 3.18 -2.82 4.25
CA ILE A 58 1.95 -2.23 3.73
C ILE A 58 1.10 -3.40 3.21
N THR A 59 0.23 -3.94 4.06
CA THR A 59 -0.68 -5.03 3.65
C THR A 59 -1.70 -4.48 2.66
N LEU A 60 -1.85 -5.14 1.52
CA LEU A 60 -2.95 -4.85 0.60
C LEU A 60 -4.29 -5.07 1.32
N GLY A 61 -5.16 -4.07 1.24
CA GLY A 61 -6.58 -4.37 1.39
C GLY A 61 -6.98 -5.23 0.20
N TYR A 62 -7.72 -6.30 0.45
CA TYR A 62 -8.26 -7.13 -0.63
C TYR A 62 -9.77 -6.93 -0.65
N GLY A 63 -10.32 -6.85 -1.86
CA GLY A 63 -11.75 -6.93 -2.09
C GLY A 63 -12.11 -8.29 -2.67
N GLU A 64 -13.18 -8.32 -3.45
CA GLU A 64 -13.63 -9.51 -4.17
C GLU A 64 -13.57 -9.33 -5.69
N ASN A 65 -13.19 -8.14 -6.17
CA ASN A 65 -13.23 -7.84 -7.60
C ASN A 65 -12.08 -8.53 -8.35
N VAL A 66 -12.40 -9.10 -9.50
CA VAL A 66 -11.40 -9.52 -10.49
C VAL A 66 -11.35 -8.46 -11.58
N PRO A 67 -10.16 -7.96 -11.97
CA PRO A 67 -10.06 -7.02 -13.08
C PRO A 67 -10.67 -7.60 -14.35
N GLU A 68 -11.51 -6.80 -15.01
CA GLU A 68 -12.24 -7.24 -16.21
C GLU A 68 -11.26 -7.70 -17.30
N GLY A 69 -11.62 -8.81 -17.96
CA GLY A 69 -10.83 -9.43 -19.02
C GLY A 69 -9.59 -10.19 -18.54
N ARG A 70 -9.41 -10.33 -17.22
CA ARG A 70 -8.25 -11.01 -16.59
C ARG A 70 -8.67 -12.16 -15.68
N GLU A 71 -9.86 -12.70 -15.87
CA GLU A 71 -10.44 -13.75 -15.04
C GLU A 71 -9.55 -15.00 -15.00
N GLU A 72 -8.90 -15.32 -16.12
CA GLU A 72 -8.03 -16.49 -16.23
C GLU A 72 -6.55 -16.19 -15.97
N ARG A 73 -6.07 -14.99 -16.31
CA ARG A 73 -4.65 -14.57 -16.15
C ARG A 73 -4.46 -13.08 -16.41
N PRO A 74 -3.37 -12.46 -15.89
CA PRO A 74 -2.97 -11.13 -16.30
C PRO A 74 -2.46 -11.11 -17.75
N HIS A 75 -2.58 -9.95 -18.39
CA HIS A 75 -1.93 -9.69 -19.68
C HIS A 75 -0.42 -9.50 -19.50
N LYS A 76 0.33 -9.71 -20.58
CA LYS A 76 1.78 -9.46 -20.59
C LYS A 76 2.10 -8.00 -20.21
N LEU A 77 1.29 -7.06 -20.71
CA LEU A 77 1.40 -5.64 -20.42
C LEU A 77 1.31 -5.35 -18.92
N ASP A 78 0.44 -6.05 -18.18
CA ASP A 78 0.28 -5.89 -16.72
C ASP A 78 1.57 -6.25 -15.96
N ILE A 79 2.22 -7.33 -16.39
CA ILE A 79 3.47 -7.83 -15.80
C ILE A 79 4.62 -6.87 -16.11
N GLU A 80 4.71 -6.41 -17.36
CA GLU A 80 5.73 -5.44 -17.79
C GLU A 80 5.60 -4.10 -17.07
N PHE A 81 4.38 -3.58 -16.95
CA PHE A 81 4.08 -2.39 -16.15
C PHE A 81 4.56 -2.57 -14.71
N MET A 82 4.13 -3.65 -14.05
CA MET A 82 4.44 -3.89 -12.64
C MET A 82 5.94 -4.05 -12.40
N ALA A 83 6.64 -4.81 -13.25
CA ALA A 83 8.07 -5.01 -13.14
C ALA A 83 8.84 -3.69 -13.33
N ASN A 84 8.44 -2.88 -14.31
CA ASN A 84 9.09 -1.62 -14.62
C ASN A 84 8.90 -0.60 -13.48
N VAL A 85 7.66 -0.39 -13.04
CA VAL A 85 7.35 0.61 -12.01
C VAL A 85 8.00 0.26 -10.68
N VAL A 86 7.95 -1.01 -10.25
CA VAL A 86 8.60 -1.46 -9.01
C VAL A 86 10.12 -1.27 -9.06
N ASN A 87 10.76 -1.58 -10.19
CA ASN A 87 12.20 -1.37 -10.35
C ASN A 87 12.56 0.12 -10.30
N GLN A 88 11.81 0.99 -10.97
CA GLN A 88 12.05 2.43 -10.92
C GLN A 88 11.86 3.02 -9.52
N LEU A 89 10.78 2.62 -8.83
CA LEU A 89 10.51 3.07 -7.47
C LEU A 89 11.61 2.62 -6.50
N ARG A 90 12.04 1.36 -6.55
CA ARG A 90 13.15 0.84 -5.72
C ARG A 90 14.44 1.63 -5.90
N ARG A 91 14.76 2.08 -7.12
CA ARG A 91 15.96 2.90 -7.37
C ARG A 91 15.89 4.30 -6.74
N LYS A 92 14.68 4.77 -6.42
CA LYS A 92 14.44 6.05 -5.73
C LYS A 92 14.32 5.89 -4.22
N GLU A 93 14.27 4.65 -3.71
CA GLU A 93 14.20 4.41 -2.29
C GLU A 93 15.56 4.65 -1.62
N LYS A 94 15.53 5.38 -0.51
CA LYS A 94 16.70 5.62 0.33
C LYS A 94 16.92 4.38 1.19
N SER A 95 18.17 4.04 1.48
CA SER A 95 18.51 2.91 2.35
C SER A 95 19.76 3.20 3.19
N GLY A 96 19.95 2.46 4.29
CA GLY A 96 21.12 2.59 5.15
C GLY A 96 21.34 4.01 5.67
N THR A 97 22.56 4.52 5.56
CA THR A 97 22.94 5.85 6.04
C THR A 97 22.14 6.97 5.36
N ASP A 98 21.87 6.85 4.06
CA ASP A 98 21.14 7.86 3.29
C ASP A 98 19.71 8.05 3.81
N LEU A 99 19.10 6.96 4.29
CA LEU A 99 17.76 6.98 4.89
C LEU A 99 17.80 7.55 6.31
N GLN A 100 18.78 7.16 7.12
CA GLN A 100 18.94 7.63 8.49
C GLN A 100 19.24 9.13 8.60
N GLN A 101 19.93 9.69 7.61
CA GLN A 101 20.35 11.09 7.57
C GLN A 101 19.45 11.98 6.71
N ALA A 102 18.45 11.40 6.02
CA ALA A 102 17.54 12.14 5.17
C ALA A 102 16.77 13.22 5.95
N ARG A 103 16.86 14.45 5.48
CA ARG A 103 16.09 15.59 6.00
C ARG A 103 14.70 15.60 5.38
N PRO A 104 13.74 16.34 5.97
CA PRO A 104 12.38 16.45 5.41
C PRO A 104 12.36 16.81 3.92
N GLU A 105 13.21 17.75 3.47
CA GLU A 105 13.27 18.19 2.08
C GLU A 105 13.72 17.06 1.14
N ASP A 106 14.65 16.21 1.60
CA ASP A 106 15.12 15.07 0.83
C ASP A 106 14.04 13.98 0.72
N ILE A 107 13.07 13.94 1.66
CA ILE A 107 11.89 13.06 1.61
C ILE A 107 10.80 13.65 0.73
N GLU A 108 10.57 14.97 0.76
CA GLU A 108 9.65 15.66 -0.15
C GLU A 108 10.07 15.45 -1.61
N GLU A 109 11.36 15.62 -1.91
CA GLU A 109 11.90 15.38 -3.25
C GLU A 109 11.69 13.90 -3.66
N GLN A 110 11.97 12.96 -2.77
CA GLN A 110 11.72 11.54 -3.04
C GLN A 110 10.23 11.26 -3.32
N VAL A 111 9.32 11.83 -2.53
CA VAL A 111 7.88 11.68 -2.72
C VAL A 111 7.46 12.24 -4.10
N ALA A 112 7.94 13.43 -4.45
CA ALA A 112 7.67 14.05 -5.75
C ALA A 112 8.19 13.17 -6.91
N ASP A 113 9.42 12.67 -6.82
CA ASP A 113 10.02 11.77 -7.79
C ASP A 113 9.21 10.48 -7.98
N GLN A 114 8.80 9.84 -6.87
CA GLN A 114 7.99 8.63 -6.91
C GLN A 114 6.62 8.88 -7.53
N VAL A 115 6.00 10.03 -7.23
CA VAL A 115 4.73 10.45 -7.84
C VAL A 115 4.89 10.66 -9.35
N VAL A 116 5.95 11.33 -9.80
CA VAL A 116 6.20 11.54 -11.23
C VAL A 116 6.38 10.22 -11.97
N ILE A 117 7.19 9.31 -11.41
CA ILE A 117 7.39 7.96 -11.97
C ILE A 117 6.05 7.24 -12.12
N LEU A 118 5.21 7.27 -11.09
CA LEU A 118 3.93 6.58 -11.11
C LEU A 118 2.94 7.21 -12.07
N ARG A 119 2.84 8.54 -12.13
CA ARG A 119 1.98 9.23 -13.11
C ARG A 119 2.34 8.83 -14.52
N LEU A 120 3.61 8.94 -14.90
CA LEU A 120 4.07 8.61 -16.24
C LEU A 120 3.87 7.13 -16.56
N ALA A 121 4.17 6.24 -15.62
CA ALA A 121 4.01 4.80 -15.82
C ALA A 121 2.54 4.40 -15.96
N ILE A 122 1.63 5.03 -15.20
CA ILE A 122 0.18 4.79 -15.27
C ILE A 122 -0.37 5.33 -16.58
N GLU A 123 -0.04 6.55 -16.96
CA GLU A 123 -0.48 7.16 -18.23
C GLU A 123 -0.02 6.33 -19.45
N ASP A 124 1.24 5.88 -19.46
CA ASP A 124 1.77 5.01 -20.52
C ASP A 124 1.06 3.64 -20.55
N TYR A 125 0.79 3.06 -19.37
CA TYR A 125 0.08 1.78 -19.26
C TYR A 125 -1.38 1.90 -19.74
N GLU A 126 -2.10 2.92 -19.31
CA GLU A 126 -3.48 3.19 -19.75
C GLU A 126 -3.54 3.44 -21.26
N ALA A 127 -2.58 4.18 -21.83
CA ALA A 127 -2.48 4.38 -23.26
C ALA A 127 -2.25 3.07 -24.03
N LYS A 128 -1.41 2.17 -23.52
CA LYS A 128 -1.17 0.83 -24.11
C LYS A 128 -2.40 -0.08 -23.98
N CYS A 129 -3.08 -0.07 -22.84
CA CYS A 129 -4.34 -0.78 -22.65
C CYS A 129 -5.39 -0.32 -23.69
N ALA A 130 -5.54 0.99 -23.88
CA ALA A 130 -6.45 1.55 -24.88
C ALA A 130 -6.08 1.14 -26.31
N GLN A 131 -4.79 1.07 -26.65
CA GLN A 131 -4.31 0.60 -27.96
C GLN A 131 -4.62 -0.89 -28.19
N GLU A 132 -4.55 -1.72 -27.15
CA GLU A 132 -4.89 -3.13 -27.19
C GLU A 132 -6.41 -3.41 -27.03
N GLY A 133 -7.21 -2.36 -26.78
CA GLY A 133 -8.65 -2.48 -26.61
C GLY A 133 -9.05 -3.20 -25.31
N ILE A 134 -8.21 -3.09 -24.26
CA ILE A 134 -8.46 -3.68 -22.94
C ILE A 134 -8.52 -2.58 -21.87
N ASP A 135 -9.24 -2.83 -20.79
CA ASP A 135 -9.25 -1.92 -19.65
C ASP A 135 -8.00 -2.08 -18.78
N PRO A 136 -7.56 -1.04 -18.05
CA PRO A 136 -6.48 -1.15 -17.07
C PRO A 136 -6.85 -2.08 -15.90
N MET A 137 -5.87 -2.79 -15.32
CA MET A 137 -6.13 -3.71 -14.21
C MET A 137 -6.43 -3.04 -12.86
N PHE A 138 -6.42 -1.71 -12.79
CA PHE A 138 -6.62 -0.99 -11.53
C PHE A 138 -8.09 -0.99 -11.12
N THR A 139 -8.33 -1.16 -9.82
CA THR A 139 -9.68 -1.04 -9.22
C THR A 139 -9.83 0.20 -8.33
N GLY A 140 -8.70 0.82 -7.95
CA GLY A 140 -8.68 2.14 -7.35
C GLY A 140 -8.65 3.25 -8.40
N VAL A 141 -8.75 4.50 -7.94
CA VAL A 141 -8.66 5.69 -8.80
C VAL A 141 -7.29 6.33 -8.62
N PRO A 142 -6.29 6.08 -9.51
CA PRO A 142 -4.91 6.46 -9.25
C PRO A 142 -4.72 7.96 -9.04
N GLY A 143 -5.44 8.79 -9.81
CA GLY A 143 -5.39 10.24 -9.65
C GLY A 143 -5.79 10.73 -8.25
N VAL A 144 -6.83 10.14 -7.66
CA VAL A 144 -7.29 10.47 -6.29
C VAL A 144 -6.26 10.02 -5.25
N ILE A 145 -5.70 8.82 -5.43
CA ILE A 145 -4.70 8.27 -4.51
C ILE A 145 -3.41 9.10 -4.55
N ILE A 146 -2.97 9.51 -5.73
CA ILE A 146 -1.81 10.39 -5.92
C ILE A 146 -2.05 11.76 -5.26
N ALA A 147 -3.23 12.35 -5.45
CA ALA A 147 -3.59 13.60 -4.79
C ALA A 147 -3.56 13.48 -3.25
N ASN A 148 -4.07 12.35 -2.72
CA ASN A 148 -4.00 12.07 -1.27
C ASN A 148 -2.56 11.89 -0.77
N VAL A 149 -1.66 11.30 -1.57
CA VAL A 149 -0.26 11.17 -1.19
C VAL A 149 0.44 12.54 -1.16
N LEU A 150 0.18 13.38 -2.16
CA LEU A 150 0.75 14.73 -2.23
C LEU A 150 0.24 15.68 -1.14
N SER A 151 -0.92 15.40 -0.54
CA SER A 151 -1.48 16.23 0.53
C SER A 151 -0.95 15.90 1.94
N ARG A 152 -0.05 14.92 2.07
CA ARG A 152 0.46 14.45 3.38
C ARG A 152 1.69 15.23 3.81
N GLU A 153 1.82 15.44 5.12
CA GLU A 153 3.04 15.98 5.72
C GLU A 153 4.14 14.91 5.71
N VAL A 154 5.37 15.29 5.35
CA VAL A 154 6.49 14.35 5.35
C VAL A 154 7.02 14.08 6.77
N ALA A 155 7.48 12.87 7.00
CA ALA A 155 8.22 12.51 8.21
C ALA A 155 9.59 11.92 7.84
N THR A 156 10.61 12.32 8.58
CA THR A 156 11.95 11.70 8.55
C THR A 156 11.91 10.27 9.10
N HIS A 157 12.97 9.50 8.83
CA HIS A 157 13.14 8.18 9.42
C HIS A 157 13.09 8.23 10.97
N ALA A 158 13.77 9.18 11.60
CA ALA A 158 13.77 9.31 13.06
C ALA A 158 12.37 9.56 13.64
N GLN A 159 11.52 10.32 12.93
CA GLN A 159 10.13 10.53 13.31
C GLN A 159 9.28 9.27 13.08
N SER A 160 9.47 8.55 11.97
CA SER A 160 8.71 7.32 11.70
C SER A 160 9.00 6.22 12.72
N MET A 161 10.20 6.21 13.31
CA MET A 161 10.56 5.28 14.38
C MET A 161 9.84 5.55 15.72
N ARG A 162 9.10 6.65 15.84
CA ARG A 162 8.28 6.96 17.03
C ARG A 162 6.81 6.61 16.85
N TRP A 163 6.40 6.15 15.66
CA TRP A 163 5.02 5.79 15.40
C TRP A 163 4.57 4.60 16.26
N ALA A 164 3.27 4.60 16.56
CA ALA A 164 2.61 3.54 17.31
C ALA A 164 2.92 2.18 16.70
N VAL A 165 3.16 1.20 17.57
CA VAL A 165 3.43 -0.17 17.18
C VAL A 165 2.14 -0.96 17.31
N ARG A 166 1.87 -1.85 16.35
CA ARG A 166 0.75 -2.78 16.42
C ARG A 166 1.10 -3.89 17.41
N ASP A 167 0.79 -3.68 18.68
CA ASP A 167 0.92 -4.71 19.72
C ASP A 167 -0.25 -5.69 19.62
N ALA A 168 -0.09 -6.76 18.82
CA ALA A 168 -1.07 -7.85 18.65
C ALA A 168 -2.48 -7.35 18.18
N PRO A 169 -3.43 -8.21 17.75
CA PRO A 169 -4.80 -7.74 17.56
C PRO A 169 -5.32 -7.19 18.91
N PRO A 170 -6.16 -6.14 18.91
CA PRO A 170 -6.85 -5.78 20.14
C PRO A 170 -7.56 -7.04 20.62
N VAL A 171 -7.25 -7.48 21.85
CA VAL A 171 -8.16 -8.38 22.57
C VAL A 171 -9.43 -7.56 22.70
N LEU A 172 -10.35 -7.79 21.78
CA LEU A 172 -11.66 -7.16 21.80
C LEU A 172 -12.41 -7.86 22.92
N ASP A 173 -12.31 -7.33 24.14
CA ASP A 173 -13.21 -7.72 25.20
C ASP A 173 -14.58 -7.12 24.83
N LEU A 174 -15.38 -7.92 24.12
CA LEU A 174 -16.74 -7.59 23.71
C LEU A 174 -17.67 -7.31 24.92
N PHE A 175 -17.18 -7.46 26.15
CA PHE A 175 -17.93 -7.29 27.40
C PHE A 175 -17.36 -6.21 28.32
N GLU A 176 -16.30 -5.49 27.92
CA GLU A 176 -15.76 -4.38 28.72
C GLU A 176 -16.81 -3.26 28.83
N GLY A 177 -17.44 -3.14 30.00
CA GLY A 177 -18.51 -2.17 30.28
C GLY A 177 -19.93 -2.76 30.40
N LEU A 178 -20.13 -4.06 30.17
CA LEU A 178 -21.41 -4.72 30.47
C LEU A 178 -21.47 -5.10 31.95
N GLN A 179 -22.22 -4.31 32.75
CA GLN A 179 -22.68 -4.79 34.06
C GLN A 179 -23.80 -5.81 33.85
N ILE A 180 -23.50 -7.09 34.09
CA ILE A 180 -24.53 -8.12 34.23
C ILE A 180 -25.27 -7.81 35.53
N HIS A 181 -26.49 -7.29 35.42
CA HIS A 181 -27.40 -7.24 36.56
C HIS A 181 -27.88 -8.66 36.83
N ASP A 182 -27.44 -9.26 37.93
CA ASP A 182 -28.03 -10.49 38.44
C ASP A 182 -29.54 -10.26 38.60
N ALA A 183 -30.34 -10.98 37.81
CA ALA A 183 -31.78 -10.99 37.98
C ALA A 183 -32.08 -11.52 39.41
N PRO A 184 -32.98 -10.87 40.17
CA PRO A 184 -33.28 -11.32 41.52
C PRO A 184 -33.87 -12.73 41.45
N ASN A 185 -33.26 -13.66 42.20
CA ASN A 185 -33.77 -15.01 42.35
C ASN A 185 -35.25 -14.95 42.76
N PRO A 186 -36.15 -15.68 42.08
CA PRO A 186 -37.54 -15.75 42.50
C PRO A 186 -37.62 -16.41 43.90
N PRO A 187 -38.47 -15.90 44.79
CA PRO A 187 -38.56 -16.40 46.16
C PRO A 187 -39.04 -17.85 46.17
N SER A 188 -38.37 -18.67 46.99
CA SER A 188 -38.87 -19.98 47.44
C SER A 188 -39.79 -19.80 48.66
#